data_AF-A0A960XKT5-F1
#
_entry.id   AF-A0A960XKT5-F1
#
_cell.length_a   1.000
_cell.length_b   1.000
_cell.length_c   1.000
_cell.angle_alpha   90.00
_cell.angle_beta   90.00
_cell.angle_gamma   90.00
#
_symmetry.space_group_name_H-M   'P 1'
#
loop_
_entity.id
_entity.type
_entity.pdbx_description
1 polymer ?
#
loop_
_entity_poly.entity_id
_entity_poly.type
_entity_poly.pdbx_seq_one_letter_code
_entity_poly.pdbx_strand_id
1 'polypeptide(L)'
;MKRFLQVLTLSALAWLPTASGQTATSPASGPRPGTVTAHSQGLHGYIGYRATRPGDRSEFSAGMGFYAAVWPLIDQPIANFQIGLPSAWITPDNSDNKDQPLAPEGTLARTWAPRGPTWSSVFQTVEGGLGYWAGNHFRYGPPKFSMNATPQCYDYEVGSPGWSFFYDNEALPDNRLGIAQLSNRLLIPPDALPFEGNPNGEFLGYTYMALPFTDPTTGDPPTGDQAWTCFLSAANFKGPIAYYIPETWSKIGKLFNYPFIYGRGLDARPGNMGGGAMEINTVPRFDGVDANGTVYSKIPRLQFPVDPQGRSLLVQDVVYYSKAALYDAFKTWRDGGPACSGRFDEKGAWRSSLTRRDTRYDQAGKVITGVERVFDNEVLDGGVWGLVWRENGPSPKGVFPRYFKRVGEECVVVSAAEVPKETGLLDQEFEKATLGVPYTSPQTPAWTKPGPTRGPFTVDLADGSRVTYSWYRFIDQPSFQQYDWSQAKRE
;
A
#
# COMPACT_ATOMS: atom_id res chain seq x y z
N MET A 1 -3.14 23.59 -24.93
CA MET A 1 -2.16 24.28 -24.05
C MET A 1 -1.41 23.23 -23.26
N LYS A 2 -0.09 23.19 -23.44
CA LYS A 2 0.84 22.22 -22.84
C LYS A 2 0.89 22.42 -21.30
N ARG A 3 0.71 21.36 -20.52
CA ARG A 3 1.14 21.30 -19.12
C ARG A 3 1.78 19.93 -18.82
N PHE A 4 3.07 20.02 -18.54
CA PHE A 4 3.97 19.15 -17.78
C PHE A 4 3.54 17.70 -17.50
N LEU A 5 4.13 16.80 -18.27
CA LEU A 5 4.24 15.37 -17.97
C LEU A 5 5.46 15.18 -17.06
N GLN A 6 5.26 15.08 -15.74
CA GLN A 6 6.29 14.53 -14.84
C GLN A 6 6.24 13.01 -14.94
N VAL A 7 7.22 12.46 -15.66
CA VAL A 7 7.42 11.03 -15.88
C VAL A 7 7.93 10.40 -14.58
N LEU A 8 7.15 9.50 -13.99
CA LEU A 8 7.66 8.53 -13.02
C LEU A 8 8.52 7.49 -13.76
N THR A 9 9.80 7.51 -13.47
CA THR A 9 10.73 6.41 -13.78
C THR A 9 10.75 5.49 -12.55
N LEU A 10 10.03 4.37 -12.62
CA LEU A 10 10.30 3.22 -11.76
C LEU A 10 11.14 2.21 -12.56
N SER A 11 12.31 1.92 -12.02
CA SER A 11 13.40 1.17 -12.63
C SER A 11 13.03 -0.27 -12.96
N ALA A 12 12.75 -0.55 -14.23
CA ALA A 12 12.93 -1.86 -14.84
C ALA A 12 14.37 -1.96 -15.36
N LEU A 13 15.14 -2.93 -14.90
CA LEU A 13 16.40 -3.32 -15.57
C LEU A 13 16.08 -3.77 -17.01
N ALA A 14 16.56 -3.02 -17.99
CA ALA A 14 16.66 -3.45 -19.38
C ALA A 14 18.02 -2.99 -19.92
N TRP A 15 18.89 -3.95 -20.27
CA TRP A 15 20.08 -3.70 -21.08
C TRP A 15 19.64 -3.36 -22.52
N LEU A 16 20.14 -2.26 -23.07
CA LEU A 16 20.10 -1.97 -24.51
C LEU A 16 21.48 -1.51 -24.98
N PRO A 17 21.89 -1.87 -26.22
CA PRO A 17 23.25 -1.68 -26.70
C PRO A 17 23.50 -0.23 -27.14
N THR A 18 24.68 0.28 -26.83
CA THR A 18 25.15 1.62 -27.19
C THR A 18 25.42 1.76 -28.68
N ALA A 19 24.72 2.68 -29.34
CA ALA A 19 25.13 3.24 -30.62
C ALA A 19 26.08 4.42 -30.38
N SER A 20 27.25 4.37 -31.00
CA SER A 20 28.33 5.36 -30.88
C SER A 20 28.03 6.63 -31.68
N GLY A 21 27.96 7.76 -30.97
CA GLY A 21 28.03 9.10 -31.55
C GLY A 21 28.97 9.96 -30.71
N GLN A 22 30.22 10.10 -31.17
CA GLN A 22 31.21 10.97 -30.53
C GLN A 22 30.82 12.44 -30.71
N THR A 23 30.51 13.10 -29.59
CA THR A 23 30.62 14.56 -29.48
C THR A 23 31.61 14.87 -28.37
N ALA A 24 32.65 15.62 -28.71
CA ALA A 24 33.73 15.98 -27.81
C ALA A 24 33.22 16.99 -26.76
N THR A 25 33.00 16.52 -25.53
CA THR A 25 32.74 17.36 -24.36
C THR A 25 34.04 17.60 -23.60
N SER A 26 34.37 18.88 -23.38
CA SER A 26 35.42 19.31 -22.45
C SER A 26 35.27 18.66 -21.07
N PRO A 27 36.36 18.38 -20.34
CA PRO A 27 36.28 17.68 -19.07
C PRO A 27 35.52 18.53 -18.05
N ALA A 28 34.37 18.04 -17.61
CA ALA A 28 33.67 18.59 -16.45
C ALA A 28 34.63 18.51 -15.25
N SER A 29 34.88 19.64 -14.59
CA SER A 29 35.58 19.65 -13.31
C SER A 29 34.86 18.68 -12.37
N GLY A 30 35.58 17.71 -11.82
CA GLY A 30 35.02 16.73 -10.88
C GLY A 30 34.28 17.41 -9.72
N PRO A 31 33.38 16.68 -9.03
CA PRO A 31 32.60 17.22 -7.91
C PRO A 31 33.52 17.93 -6.91
N ARG A 32 33.23 19.19 -6.59
CA ARG A 32 33.99 19.94 -5.58
C ARG A 32 33.64 19.38 -4.19
N PRO A 33 34.63 19.15 -3.31
CA PRO A 33 34.38 18.78 -1.92
C PRO A 33 33.36 19.72 -1.27
N GLY A 34 32.41 19.17 -0.52
CA GLY A 34 31.34 19.92 0.14
C GLY A 34 30.16 20.35 -0.72
N THR A 35 30.08 19.91 -1.98
CA THR A 35 28.85 20.05 -2.77
C THR A 35 27.84 18.97 -2.36
N VAL A 36 26.68 19.39 -1.85
CA VAL A 36 25.57 18.49 -1.53
C VAL A 36 24.58 18.45 -2.70
N THR A 37 24.13 17.26 -3.08
CA THR A 37 23.10 17.05 -4.10
C THR A 37 21.93 16.22 -3.56
N ALA A 38 20.71 16.55 -3.96
CA ALA A 38 19.49 15.88 -3.50
C ALA A 38 18.95 14.88 -4.55
N HIS A 39 18.47 13.73 -4.08
CA HIS A 39 17.92 12.66 -4.94
C HIS A 39 16.72 11.98 -4.26
N SER A 40 15.89 11.26 -5.02
CA SER A 40 14.72 10.51 -4.51
C SER A 40 14.99 9.03 -4.23
N GLN A 41 16.15 8.51 -4.62
CA GLN A 41 16.49 7.08 -4.58
C GLN A 41 17.38 6.74 -3.37
N GLY A 42 16.98 7.19 -2.18
CA GLY A 42 17.76 7.06 -0.93
C GLY A 42 17.78 5.68 -0.33
N LEU A 43 16.64 5.00 -0.35
CA LEU A 43 16.48 3.66 0.18
C LEU A 43 15.35 2.99 -0.59
N HIS A 44 15.59 1.78 -1.05
CA HIS A 44 14.61 0.91 -1.67
C HIS A 44 14.81 -0.52 -1.17
N GLY A 45 13.73 -1.29 -1.04
CA GLY A 45 13.79 -2.67 -0.57
C GLY A 45 12.58 -3.10 0.25
N TYR A 46 12.71 -4.26 0.91
CA TYR A 46 11.65 -4.82 1.76
C TYR A 46 12.20 -5.25 3.11
N ILE A 47 11.44 -4.95 4.16
CA ILE A 47 11.62 -5.51 5.50
C ILE A 47 10.41 -6.40 5.75
N GLY A 48 10.60 -7.71 5.93
CA GLY A 48 9.46 -8.60 6.07
C GLY A 48 9.83 -9.98 6.60
N TYR A 49 8.82 -10.84 6.64
CA TYR A 49 8.93 -12.24 7.02
C TYR A 49 8.45 -13.15 5.89
N ARG A 50 8.56 -14.47 6.10
CA ARG A 50 7.82 -15.47 5.34
C ARG A 50 6.74 -16.05 6.24
N ALA A 51 5.50 -15.98 5.79
CA ALA A 51 4.40 -16.72 6.39
C ALA A 51 4.30 -18.07 5.66
N THR A 52 4.15 -19.17 6.39
CA THR A 52 3.63 -20.39 5.79
C THR A 52 2.28 -20.08 5.16
N ARG A 53 1.99 -20.70 4.03
CA ARG A 53 0.73 -20.50 3.33
C ARG A 53 -0.08 -21.78 3.36
N PRO A 54 -1.41 -21.69 3.38
CA PRO A 54 -2.26 -22.78 2.93
C PRO A 54 -1.79 -23.28 1.55
N GLY A 55 -1.97 -24.56 1.26
CA GLY A 55 -1.58 -25.11 -0.05
C GLY A 55 -2.29 -24.41 -1.22
N ASP A 56 -1.72 -24.52 -2.43
CA ASP A 56 -2.35 -23.99 -3.64
C ASP A 56 -3.77 -24.55 -3.82
N ARG A 57 -4.72 -23.70 -4.21
CA ARG A 57 -6.15 -24.02 -4.33
C ARG A 57 -6.80 -24.52 -3.02
N SER A 58 -6.21 -24.23 -1.88
CA SER A 58 -6.83 -24.53 -0.58
C SER A 58 -8.08 -23.67 -0.32
N GLU A 59 -8.91 -24.17 0.57
CA GLU A 59 -10.14 -23.50 1.02
C GLU A 59 -9.89 -22.14 1.69
N PHE A 60 -8.67 -21.85 2.17
CA PHE A 60 -8.29 -20.65 2.92
C PHE A 60 -7.88 -19.46 2.05
N SER A 61 -8.59 -19.25 0.96
CA SER A 61 -8.32 -18.22 -0.06
C SER A 61 -9.44 -17.16 -0.14
N ALA A 62 -10.31 -17.13 0.87
CA ALA A 62 -11.45 -16.21 0.97
C ALA A 62 -11.15 -14.96 1.81
N GLY A 63 -10.10 -14.97 2.63
CA GLY A 63 -9.62 -13.77 3.32
C GLY A 63 -8.24 -13.91 3.94
N MET A 64 -7.62 -12.80 4.31
CA MET A 64 -6.38 -12.74 5.08
C MET A 64 -6.39 -11.52 5.99
N GLY A 65 -5.87 -11.69 7.20
CA GLY A 65 -5.68 -10.60 8.15
C GLY A 65 -4.49 -10.82 9.06
N PHE A 66 -4.10 -9.74 9.73
CA PHE A 66 -3.05 -9.73 10.74
C PHE A 66 -3.15 -8.47 11.58
N TYR A 67 -2.36 -8.41 12.65
CA TYR A 67 -2.15 -7.20 13.42
C TYR A 67 -0.79 -6.61 13.04
N ALA A 68 -0.78 -5.33 12.73
CA ALA A 68 0.43 -4.57 12.42
C ALA A 68 0.61 -3.42 13.42
N ALA A 69 1.85 -3.22 13.87
CA ALA A 69 2.21 -2.12 14.74
C ALA A 69 2.03 -0.76 14.03
N VAL A 70 1.61 0.25 14.77
CA VAL A 70 1.46 1.64 14.32
C VAL A 70 2.47 2.50 15.07
N TRP A 71 3.27 3.27 14.34
CA TRP A 71 4.23 4.22 14.94
C TRP A 71 4.70 5.25 13.91
N PRO A 72 5.16 6.45 14.33
CA PRO A 72 5.86 7.39 13.48
C PRO A 72 7.23 6.82 13.08
N LEU A 73 7.34 6.35 11.83
CA LEU A 73 8.60 5.93 11.23
C LEU A 73 9.53 7.13 11.00
N ILE A 74 8.97 8.31 10.81
CA ILE A 74 9.68 9.58 10.63
C ILE A 74 9.32 10.53 11.77
N ASP A 75 10.30 11.35 12.17
CA ASP A 75 10.18 12.33 13.25
C ASP A 75 9.35 13.57 12.86
N GLN A 76 9.26 13.84 11.57
CA GLN A 76 8.45 14.92 10.99
C GLN A 76 7.90 14.50 9.62
N PRO A 77 6.85 15.14 9.11
CA PRO A 77 6.36 14.90 7.74
C PRO A 77 7.42 15.29 6.71
N ILE A 78 7.99 14.30 6.00
CA ILE A 78 9.05 14.52 4.99
C ILE A 78 8.44 14.56 3.59
N ALA A 79 8.88 15.51 2.76
CA ALA A 79 8.51 15.61 1.35
C ALA A 79 9.16 14.48 0.52
N ASN A 80 8.50 14.06 -0.56
CA ASN A 80 9.00 13.00 -1.46
C ASN A 80 9.34 11.68 -0.73
N PHE A 81 8.53 11.34 0.27
CA PHE A 81 8.69 10.14 1.10
C PHE A 81 7.49 9.22 0.93
N GLN A 82 7.76 7.94 0.67
CA GLN A 82 6.78 6.86 0.61
C GLN A 82 7.36 5.55 1.12
N ILE A 83 6.78 5.04 2.21
CA ILE A 83 7.04 3.69 2.74
C ILE A 83 5.69 3.10 3.18
N GLY A 84 5.37 1.91 2.69
CA GLY A 84 4.30 1.09 3.25
C GLY A 84 4.81 0.40 4.51
N LEU A 85 4.09 0.52 5.62
CA LEU A 85 4.31 -0.33 6.80
C LEU A 85 3.71 -1.72 6.52
N PRO A 86 3.78 -2.71 7.44
CA PRO A 86 3.29 -4.06 7.14
C PRO A 86 1.88 -4.05 6.54
N SER A 87 1.81 -4.38 5.24
CA SER A 87 0.66 -4.19 4.34
C SER A 87 0.21 -5.51 3.73
N ALA A 88 -1.02 -5.58 3.21
CA ALA A 88 -1.55 -6.76 2.54
C ALA A 88 -1.52 -6.59 1.01
N TRP A 89 -1.27 -7.67 0.29
CA TRP A 89 -1.38 -7.75 -1.17
C TRP A 89 -2.23 -8.96 -1.55
N ILE A 90 -3.35 -8.71 -2.22
CA ILE A 90 -4.27 -9.75 -2.69
C ILE A 90 -4.42 -9.62 -4.20
N THR A 91 -4.10 -10.69 -4.92
CA THR A 91 -4.29 -10.79 -6.38
C THR A 91 -5.20 -11.97 -6.71
N PRO A 92 -5.91 -11.98 -7.85
CA PRO A 92 -6.76 -13.11 -8.21
C PRO A 92 -5.91 -14.30 -8.66
N ASP A 93 -6.20 -15.49 -8.15
CA ASP A 93 -5.52 -16.73 -8.54
C ASP A 93 -5.82 -17.10 -10.00
N ASN A 94 -4.84 -16.79 -10.85
CA ASN A 94 -4.79 -17.15 -12.26
C ASN A 94 -3.61 -18.10 -12.55
N SER A 95 -3.25 -18.93 -11.59
CA SER A 95 -2.17 -19.92 -11.73
C SER A 95 -2.41 -20.94 -12.86
N ASP A 96 -3.66 -21.09 -13.32
CA ASP A 96 -4.04 -21.87 -14.51
C ASP A 96 -3.52 -21.29 -15.83
N ASN A 97 -3.23 -19.99 -15.88
CA ASN A 97 -2.78 -19.27 -17.06
C ASN A 97 -1.27 -19.04 -17.00
N LYS A 98 -0.53 -19.42 -18.06
CA LYS A 98 0.94 -19.40 -18.07
C LYS A 98 1.54 -18.40 -19.06
N ASP A 99 0.78 -17.96 -20.04
CA ASP A 99 1.31 -17.26 -21.21
C ASP A 99 0.38 -16.15 -21.74
N GLN A 100 -0.93 -16.28 -21.55
CA GLN A 100 -1.86 -15.30 -22.07
C GLN A 100 -1.90 -14.04 -21.17
N PRO A 101 -1.80 -12.82 -21.73
CA PRO A 101 -1.89 -11.60 -20.94
C PRO A 101 -3.25 -11.44 -20.25
N LEU A 102 -3.24 -11.20 -18.94
CA LEU A 102 -4.42 -10.77 -18.19
C LEU A 102 -4.66 -9.27 -18.32
N ALA A 103 -3.61 -8.49 -18.55
CA ALA A 103 -3.74 -7.06 -18.85
C ALA A 103 -4.06 -6.88 -20.35
N PRO A 104 -5.24 -6.33 -20.72
CA PRO A 104 -5.55 -6.04 -22.12
C PRO A 104 -4.59 -5.01 -22.72
N GLU A 105 -4.36 -5.08 -24.04
CA GLU A 105 -3.60 -4.05 -24.75
C GLU A 105 -4.21 -2.66 -24.57
N GLY A 106 -3.35 -1.65 -24.41
CA GLY A 106 -3.75 -0.27 -24.12
C GLY A 106 -3.80 0.09 -22.63
N THR A 107 -3.78 -0.89 -21.72
CA THR A 107 -3.63 -0.62 -20.28
C THR A 107 -2.21 -0.15 -19.92
N LEU A 108 -2.07 0.62 -18.84
CA LEU A 108 -0.79 1.12 -18.34
C LEU A 108 0.19 -0.02 -18.06
N ALA A 109 -0.25 -1.08 -17.38
CA ALA A 109 0.61 -2.21 -17.04
C ALA A 109 1.24 -2.89 -18.27
N ARG A 110 0.62 -2.80 -19.46
CA ARG A 110 1.19 -3.36 -20.70
C ARG A 110 2.45 -2.65 -21.16
N THR A 111 2.73 -1.45 -20.65
CA THR A 111 4.02 -0.77 -20.88
C THR A 111 5.17 -1.37 -20.06
N TRP A 112 4.87 -2.24 -19.08
CA TRP A 112 5.86 -2.86 -18.19
C TRP A 112 6.24 -4.25 -18.68
N ALA A 113 7.06 -4.32 -19.74
CA ALA A 113 7.52 -5.58 -20.33
C ALA A 113 8.04 -6.63 -19.32
N PRO A 114 8.79 -6.27 -18.25
CA PRO A 114 9.25 -7.25 -17.26
C PRO A 114 8.16 -7.93 -16.43
N ARG A 115 6.91 -7.43 -16.47
CA ARG A 115 5.76 -8.03 -15.79
C ARG A 115 5.06 -9.09 -16.63
N GLY A 116 5.46 -9.28 -17.89
CA GLY A 116 4.98 -10.35 -18.76
C GLY A 116 5.48 -11.75 -18.36
N PRO A 117 5.01 -12.80 -19.05
CA PRO A 117 4.11 -12.77 -20.22
C PRO A 117 2.61 -12.70 -19.85
N THR A 118 2.24 -12.91 -18.59
CA THR A 118 0.82 -12.90 -18.18
C THR A 118 0.37 -11.57 -17.56
N TRP A 119 1.29 -10.73 -17.09
CA TRP A 119 0.96 -9.51 -16.32
C TRP A 119 0.11 -9.77 -15.06
N SER A 120 0.08 -11.01 -14.56
CA SER A 120 -0.79 -11.38 -13.44
C SER A 120 -0.51 -10.63 -12.14
N SER A 121 0.76 -10.29 -11.88
CA SER A 121 1.16 -9.50 -10.71
C SER A 121 0.64 -8.06 -10.69
N VAL A 122 0.15 -7.57 -11.84
CA VAL A 122 -0.31 -6.18 -12.02
C VAL A 122 -1.68 -6.11 -12.69
N PHE A 123 -2.39 -7.24 -12.79
CA PHE A 123 -3.72 -7.28 -13.39
C PHE A 123 -4.75 -6.60 -12.47
N GLN A 124 -4.86 -7.10 -11.24
CA GLN A 124 -5.70 -6.56 -10.18
C GLN A 124 -5.05 -6.77 -8.82
N THR A 125 -5.06 -5.73 -7.98
CA THR A 125 -4.55 -5.82 -6.61
C THR A 125 -5.52 -5.17 -5.63
N VAL A 126 -5.72 -5.79 -4.47
CA VAL A 126 -5.96 -5.04 -3.23
C VAL A 126 -4.59 -4.88 -2.58
N GLU A 127 -4.22 -3.63 -2.33
CA GLU A 127 -2.92 -3.26 -1.78
C GLU A 127 -3.10 -2.20 -0.68
N GLY A 128 -2.03 -1.82 0.01
CA GLY A 128 -2.10 -0.83 1.08
C GLY A 128 -2.44 -1.41 2.45
N GLY A 129 -2.91 -0.53 3.34
CA GLY A 129 -2.86 -0.70 4.77
C GLY A 129 -2.18 0.50 5.43
N LEU A 130 -1.35 0.24 6.44
CA LEU A 130 -0.59 1.26 7.14
C LEU A 130 0.55 1.79 6.25
N GLY A 131 0.71 3.09 6.13
CA GLY A 131 1.84 3.65 5.38
C GLY A 131 1.90 5.15 5.31
N TYR A 132 2.96 5.62 4.66
CA TYR A 132 3.16 6.99 4.23
C TYR A 132 2.93 7.02 2.72
N TRP A 133 1.70 7.36 2.30
CA TRP A 133 1.32 7.28 0.89
C TRP A 133 1.66 8.58 0.16
N ALA A 134 2.17 8.47 -1.07
CA ALA A 134 2.63 9.64 -1.81
C ALA A 134 1.51 10.68 -1.99
N GLY A 135 0.28 10.23 -2.27
CA GLY A 135 -0.89 11.10 -2.44
C GLY A 135 -1.43 11.74 -1.16
N ASN A 136 -0.85 11.50 0.03
CA ASN A 136 -1.39 12.12 1.24
C ASN A 136 -1.11 13.62 1.34
N HIS A 137 -2.17 14.41 1.47
CA HIS A 137 -2.14 15.87 1.58
C HIS A 137 -1.90 16.36 3.01
N PHE A 138 -2.41 15.67 4.03
CA PHE A 138 -2.37 16.08 5.42
C PHE A 138 -1.48 15.14 6.23
N ARG A 139 -0.16 15.22 5.99
CA ARG A 139 0.83 14.42 6.73
C ARG A 139 1.12 15.07 8.09
N TYR A 140 1.13 14.27 9.17
CA TYR A 140 1.18 14.79 10.55
C TYR A 140 2.12 14.00 11.49
N GLY A 141 2.92 13.06 10.96
CA GLY A 141 3.94 12.32 11.70
C GLY A 141 3.69 10.80 11.68
N PRO A 142 2.63 10.29 12.33
CA PRO A 142 2.22 8.89 12.22
C PRO A 142 1.80 8.50 10.80
N PRO A 143 1.80 7.20 10.46
CA PRO A 143 1.26 6.66 9.22
C PRO A 143 -0.26 6.83 9.18
N LYS A 144 -0.86 6.58 8.01
CA LYS A 144 -2.30 6.45 7.84
C LYS A 144 -2.68 5.07 7.33
N PHE A 145 -3.90 4.63 7.62
CA PHE A 145 -4.46 3.41 7.04
C PHE A 145 -5.29 3.73 5.79
N SER A 146 -4.93 3.14 4.66
CA SER A 146 -5.61 3.34 3.37
C SER A 146 -6.10 2.01 2.77
N MET A 147 -7.26 2.05 2.10
CA MET A 147 -7.84 0.91 1.39
C MET A 147 -7.43 0.99 -0.07
N ASN A 148 -6.16 0.66 -0.38
CA ASN A 148 -5.66 0.81 -1.73
C ASN A 148 -6.07 -0.38 -2.61
N ALA A 149 -6.31 -0.13 -3.89
CA ALA A 149 -6.53 -1.15 -4.90
C ALA A 149 -6.24 -0.63 -6.29
N THR A 150 -5.81 -1.54 -7.17
CA THR A 150 -5.68 -1.31 -8.60
C THR A 150 -6.59 -2.29 -9.35
N PRO A 151 -7.80 -1.90 -9.74
CA PRO A 151 -8.76 -2.83 -10.33
C PRO A 151 -8.60 -3.02 -11.84
N GLN A 152 -7.82 -2.16 -12.50
CA GLN A 152 -7.72 -2.11 -13.95
C GLN A 152 -6.28 -1.92 -14.40
N CYS A 153 -5.38 -2.87 -14.11
CA CYS A 153 -4.03 -2.87 -14.68
C CYS A 153 -3.25 -1.56 -14.45
N TYR A 154 -3.43 -0.95 -13.28
CA TYR A 154 -2.89 0.37 -12.90
C TYR A 154 -3.32 1.54 -13.81
N ASP A 155 -4.39 1.42 -14.60
CA ASP A 155 -4.98 2.57 -15.32
C ASP A 155 -5.59 3.61 -14.37
N TYR A 156 -5.93 3.16 -13.16
CA TYR A 156 -6.30 3.99 -12.03
C TYR A 156 -6.20 3.21 -10.73
N GLU A 157 -6.19 3.99 -9.67
CA GLU A 157 -6.10 3.57 -8.28
C GLU A 157 -7.33 3.98 -7.49
N VAL A 158 -7.65 3.23 -6.45
CA VAL A 158 -8.71 3.55 -5.48
C VAL A 158 -8.12 3.44 -4.08
N GLY A 159 -8.24 4.48 -3.24
CA GLY A 159 -7.68 4.50 -1.88
C GLY A 159 -8.72 4.69 -0.77
N SER A 160 -9.84 5.29 -1.12
CA SER A 160 -10.96 5.61 -0.23
C SER A 160 -12.25 5.76 -1.06
N PRO A 161 -13.45 5.84 -0.43
CA PRO A 161 -14.69 6.03 -1.15
C PRO A 161 -14.69 7.32 -1.99
N GLY A 162 -14.41 7.20 -3.29
CA GLY A 162 -14.45 8.32 -4.23
C GLY A 162 -13.10 8.84 -4.72
N TRP A 163 -11.97 8.42 -4.14
CA TRP A 163 -10.66 9.00 -4.45
C TRP A 163 -9.56 7.96 -4.69
N SER A 164 -8.55 8.37 -5.46
CA SER A 164 -7.29 7.66 -5.70
C SER A 164 -6.28 7.89 -4.55
N PHE A 165 -5.18 7.12 -4.50
CA PHE A 165 -4.15 7.21 -3.45
C PHE A 165 -2.78 7.76 -3.92
N PHE A 166 -2.61 8.12 -5.19
CA PHE A 166 -1.31 8.60 -5.70
C PHE A 166 -1.30 9.99 -6.35
N TYR A 167 -2.15 10.24 -7.35
CA TYR A 167 -1.84 11.27 -8.35
C TYR A 167 -2.76 12.47 -8.38
N ASP A 168 -3.91 12.42 -7.70
CA ASP A 168 -4.97 13.39 -7.93
C ASP A 168 -5.70 13.78 -6.64
N ASN A 169 -6.02 15.06 -6.57
CA ASN A 169 -6.91 15.66 -5.59
C ASN A 169 -8.38 15.64 -6.06
N GLU A 170 -8.61 15.41 -7.34
CA GLU A 170 -9.93 15.21 -7.93
C GLU A 170 -10.50 13.84 -7.54
N ALA A 171 -11.82 13.80 -7.36
CA ALA A 171 -12.51 12.54 -7.18
C ALA A 171 -12.39 11.70 -8.46
N LEU A 172 -12.40 10.38 -8.30
CA LEU A 172 -12.51 9.45 -9.41
C LEU A 172 -13.78 9.79 -10.24
N PRO A 173 -13.72 9.63 -11.58
CA PRO A 173 -14.91 9.82 -12.39
C PRO A 173 -16.01 8.83 -11.98
N ASP A 174 -17.28 9.20 -12.20
CA ASP A 174 -18.45 8.43 -11.77
C ASP A 174 -18.37 6.94 -12.13
N ASN A 175 -17.80 6.60 -13.29
CA ASN A 175 -17.63 5.23 -13.78
C ASN A 175 -16.41 4.47 -13.20
N ARG A 176 -15.72 5.00 -12.18
CA ARG A 176 -14.57 4.40 -11.50
C ARG A 176 -14.72 4.33 -9.97
N LEU A 177 -15.88 4.68 -9.44
CA LEU A 177 -16.14 4.71 -7.99
C LEU A 177 -16.31 3.28 -7.43
N GLY A 178 -15.23 2.67 -6.93
CA GLY A 178 -15.23 1.22 -6.62
C GLY A 178 -15.56 0.79 -5.18
N ILE A 179 -15.53 1.71 -4.21
CA ILE A 179 -15.70 1.38 -2.79
C ILE A 179 -17.10 1.79 -2.30
N ALA A 180 -17.78 0.87 -1.61
CA ALA A 180 -19.01 1.15 -0.86
C ALA A 180 -18.72 1.09 0.64
N GLN A 181 -18.99 2.18 1.35
CA GLN A 181 -18.82 2.24 2.80
C GLN A 181 -19.96 1.47 3.49
N LEU A 182 -19.61 0.66 4.48
CA LEU A 182 -20.54 -0.14 5.28
C LEU A 182 -20.80 0.50 6.64
N SER A 183 -19.73 0.98 7.29
CA SER A 183 -19.83 1.49 8.66
C SER A 183 -20.48 2.85 8.71
N ASN A 184 -21.50 3.00 9.56
CA ASN A 184 -22.05 4.28 9.99
C ASN A 184 -21.41 4.80 11.29
N ARG A 185 -20.36 4.14 11.78
CA ARG A 185 -19.63 4.47 13.02
C ARG A 185 -18.18 4.88 12.79
N LEU A 186 -17.73 4.88 11.55
CA LEU A 186 -16.40 5.31 11.14
C LEU A 186 -16.53 6.15 9.87
N LEU A 187 -15.78 7.25 9.78
CA LEU A 187 -15.66 8.06 8.58
C LEU A 187 -14.36 7.68 7.87
N ILE A 188 -14.43 7.38 6.58
CA ILE A 188 -13.24 7.11 5.76
C ILE A 188 -12.95 8.38 4.95
N PRO A 189 -12.01 9.24 5.38
CA PRO A 189 -11.69 10.46 4.65
C PRO A 189 -10.94 10.14 3.35
N PRO A 190 -10.97 11.05 2.36
CA PRO A 190 -10.21 10.90 1.13
C PRO A 190 -8.71 10.65 1.37
N ASP A 191 -8.16 11.32 2.39
CA ASP A 191 -6.73 11.32 2.74
C ASP A 191 -6.29 10.18 3.66
N ALA A 192 -7.04 9.06 3.71
CA ALA A 192 -6.81 7.90 4.57
C ALA A 192 -7.02 8.13 6.08
N LEU A 193 -7.21 7.04 6.85
CA LEU A 193 -7.54 7.11 8.28
C LEU A 193 -6.32 7.49 9.14
N PRO A 194 -6.38 8.59 9.92
CA PRO A 194 -5.34 8.92 10.88
C PRO A 194 -5.55 8.18 12.21
N PHE A 195 -4.56 8.27 13.09
CA PHE A 195 -4.53 7.70 14.43
C PHE A 195 -4.47 8.82 15.47
N GLU A 196 -5.17 8.63 16.57
CA GLU A 196 -5.15 9.55 17.70
C GLU A 196 -3.80 9.50 18.42
N GLY A 197 -3.33 10.66 18.89
CA GLY A 197 -2.11 10.77 19.68
C GLY A 197 -0.82 10.49 18.91
N ASN A 198 0.11 9.80 19.56
CA ASN A 198 1.42 9.45 19.00
C ASN A 198 1.68 7.96 19.22
N PRO A 199 1.15 7.08 18.34
CA PRO A 199 1.26 5.63 18.52
C PRO A 199 2.74 5.21 18.57
N ASN A 200 3.08 4.23 19.39
CA ASN A 200 4.45 3.79 19.64
C ASN A 200 4.54 2.26 19.67
N GLY A 201 3.96 1.62 18.65
CA GLY A 201 3.96 0.17 18.49
C GLY A 201 2.67 -0.52 18.94
N GLU A 202 1.60 0.23 19.24
CA GLU A 202 0.28 -0.36 19.40
C GLU A 202 -0.20 -0.99 18.09
N PHE A 203 -0.93 -2.09 18.18
CA PHE A 203 -1.33 -2.86 17.02
C PHE A 203 -2.71 -2.45 16.49
N LEU A 204 -2.80 -2.26 15.17
CA LEU A 204 -4.05 -2.28 14.42
C LEU A 204 -4.22 -3.66 13.77
N GLY A 205 -5.31 -4.35 14.10
CA GLY A 205 -5.75 -5.51 13.35
C GLY A 205 -6.50 -5.07 12.11
N TYR A 206 -6.17 -5.65 10.96
CA TYR A 206 -6.99 -5.49 9.77
C TYR A 206 -7.02 -6.75 8.92
N THR A 207 -8.17 -6.98 8.30
CA THR A 207 -8.48 -8.19 7.54
C THR A 207 -9.22 -7.80 6.28
N TYR A 208 -8.88 -8.42 5.15
CA TYR A 208 -9.71 -8.44 3.96
C TYR A 208 -10.36 -9.81 3.82
N MET A 209 -11.67 -9.84 3.61
CA MET A 209 -12.42 -11.07 3.35
C MET A 209 -13.46 -10.83 2.26
N ALA A 210 -13.54 -11.75 1.29
CA ALA A 210 -14.61 -11.76 0.30
C ALA A 210 -15.94 -12.11 0.98
N LEU A 211 -16.96 -11.29 0.78
CA LEU A 211 -18.33 -11.53 1.25
C LEU A 211 -19.33 -11.43 0.07
N PRO A 212 -20.40 -12.25 0.07
CA PRO A 212 -21.35 -12.30 -1.04
C PRO A 212 -22.52 -11.35 -0.81
N PHE A 213 -22.31 -10.04 -0.99
CA PHE A 213 -23.38 -9.03 -0.86
C PHE A 213 -24.44 -9.11 -1.97
N THR A 214 -24.05 -9.58 -3.16
CA THR A 214 -24.94 -9.75 -4.32
C THR A 214 -24.79 -11.16 -4.89
N ASP A 215 -25.77 -11.62 -5.66
CA ASP A 215 -25.63 -12.85 -6.44
C ASP A 215 -24.77 -12.61 -7.69
N PRO A 216 -24.02 -13.64 -8.14
CA PRO A 216 -23.24 -13.53 -9.36
C PRO A 216 -24.17 -13.40 -10.58
N THR A 217 -23.72 -12.69 -11.61
CA THR A 217 -24.51 -12.45 -12.83
C THR A 217 -23.81 -13.03 -14.06
N THR A 218 -24.57 -13.57 -15.00
CA THR A 218 -24.09 -14.11 -16.28
C THR A 218 -24.17 -13.12 -17.45
N GLY A 219 -24.50 -11.86 -17.16
CA GLY A 219 -24.60 -10.78 -18.16
C GLY A 219 -23.26 -10.42 -18.80
N ASP A 220 -23.21 -9.33 -19.55
CA ASP A 220 -21.97 -8.83 -20.17
C ASP A 220 -21.47 -7.54 -19.47
N PRO A 221 -20.36 -7.60 -18.70
CA PRO A 221 -19.55 -8.78 -18.43
C PRO A 221 -20.14 -9.64 -17.28
N PRO A 222 -19.83 -10.95 -17.25
CA PRO A 222 -20.20 -11.77 -16.11
C PRO A 222 -19.46 -11.24 -14.89
N THR A 223 -20.13 -11.23 -13.74
CA THR A 223 -19.60 -10.68 -12.50
C THR A 223 -19.84 -11.69 -11.40
N GLY A 224 -18.78 -12.04 -10.68
CA GLY A 224 -18.85 -12.91 -9.51
C GLY A 224 -19.47 -12.22 -8.29
N ASP A 225 -19.48 -12.93 -7.17
CA ASP A 225 -20.10 -12.49 -5.93
C ASP A 225 -19.09 -12.04 -4.86
N GLN A 226 -17.79 -12.00 -5.17
CA GLN A 226 -16.79 -11.66 -4.18
C GLN A 226 -16.64 -10.14 -4.03
N ALA A 227 -17.25 -9.62 -2.97
CA ALA A 227 -16.99 -8.26 -2.50
C ALA A 227 -15.92 -8.28 -1.40
N TRP A 228 -14.68 -7.94 -1.77
CA TRP A 228 -13.55 -7.86 -0.84
C TRP A 228 -13.81 -6.76 0.20
N THR A 229 -14.05 -7.19 1.44
CA THR A 229 -14.49 -6.35 2.56
C THR A 229 -13.36 -6.15 3.55
N CYS A 230 -13.08 -4.90 3.89
CA CYS A 230 -12.08 -4.55 4.89
C CYS A 230 -12.71 -4.51 6.29
N PHE A 231 -12.06 -5.15 7.24
CA PHE A 231 -12.37 -5.14 8.66
C PHE A 231 -11.21 -4.53 9.43
N LEU A 232 -11.53 -3.75 10.46
CA LEU A 232 -10.56 -3.23 11.42
C LEU A 232 -10.83 -3.81 12.81
N SER A 233 -9.77 -3.92 13.60
CA SER A 233 -9.78 -4.31 15.01
C SER A 233 -8.79 -3.44 15.78
N ALA A 234 -9.33 -2.43 16.46
CA ALA A 234 -8.65 -1.49 17.32
C ALA A 234 -9.40 -1.35 18.66
N ALA A 235 -8.80 -0.69 19.64
CA ALA A 235 -9.41 -0.51 20.97
C ALA A 235 -10.76 0.23 20.92
N ASN A 236 -10.91 1.18 19.99
CA ASN A 236 -12.09 2.04 19.86
C ASN A 236 -13.01 1.67 18.68
N PHE A 237 -12.63 0.71 17.82
CA PHE A 237 -13.45 0.26 16.70
C PHE A 237 -13.15 -1.19 16.33
N LYS A 238 -14.21 -1.99 16.12
CA LYS A 238 -14.08 -3.36 15.62
C LYS A 238 -15.23 -3.70 14.69
N GLY A 239 -14.93 -4.04 13.44
CA GLY A 239 -15.94 -4.42 12.44
C GLY A 239 -15.57 -4.07 11.00
N PRO A 240 -16.49 -4.32 10.05
CA PRO A 240 -16.30 -3.99 8.65
C PRO A 240 -16.41 -2.47 8.42
N ILE A 241 -15.56 -1.93 7.56
CA ILE A 241 -15.56 -0.49 7.24
C ILE A 241 -16.16 -0.21 5.85
N ALA A 242 -15.79 -1.00 4.84
CA ALA A 242 -16.20 -0.84 3.45
C ALA A 242 -15.81 -2.09 2.63
N TYR A 243 -16.34 -2.20 1.42
CA TYR A 243 -15.94 -3.24 0.47
C TYR A 243 -15.78 -2.69 -0.95
N TYR A 244 -15.05 -3.43 -1.78
CA TYR A 244 -14.96 -3.20 -3.22
C TYR A 244 -16.13 -3.87 -3.93
N ILE A 245 -16.91 -3.08 -4.67
CA ILE A 245 -18.07 -3.58 -5.43
C ILE A 245 -17.57 -4.56 -6.51
N PRO A 246 -18.13 -5.77 -6.67
CA PRO A 246 -17.62 -6.79 -7.59
C PRO A 246 -17.43 -6.29 -9.03
N GLU A 247 -18.37 -5.49 -9.54
CA GLU A 247 -18.32 -4.88 -10.87
C GLU A 247 -17.09 -3.96 -11.08
N THR A 248 -16.45 -3.50 -10.01
CA THR A 248 -15.16 -2.77 -10.09
C THR A 248 -14.08 -3.62 -10.74
N TRP A 249 -14.08 -4.92 -10.47
CA TRP A 249 -13.11 -5.88 -10.98
C TRP A 249 -13.52 -6.46 -12.34
N SER A 250 -14.80 -6.77 -12.55
CA SER A 250 -15.24 -7.47 -13.77
C SER A 250 -15.32 -6.57 -15.02
N LYS A 251 -15.60 -5.27 -14.84
CA LYS A 251 -15.89 -4.33 -15.95
C LYS A 251 -14.75 -4.16 -16.97
N ILE A 252 -13.50 -4.41 -16.56
CA ILE A 252 -12.33 -4.32 -17.45
C ILE A 252 -12.49 -5.19 -18.69
N GLY A 253 -13.03 -6.41 -18.56
CA GLY A 253 -13.16 -7.32 -19.70
C GLY A 253 -14.08 -6.75 -20.79
N LYS A 254 -15.19 -6.12 -20.39
CA LYS A 254 -16.10 -5.45 -21.33
C LYS A 254 -15.49 -4.17 -21.89
N LEU A 255 -14.85 -3.36 -21.04
CA LEU A 255 -14.25 -2.08 -21.42
C LEU A 255 -13.23 -2.25 -22.56
N PHE A 256 -12.44 -3.32 -22.53
CA PHE A 256 -11.43 -3.62 -23.53
C PHE A 256 -11.86 -4.65 -24.58
N ASN A 257 -13.14 -5.05 -24.59
CA ASN A 257 -13.67 -6.12 -25.46
C ASN A 257 -12.78 -7.39 -25.43
N TYR A 258 -12.45 -7.84 -24.21
CA TYR A 258 -11.51 -8.94 -23.98
C TYR A 258 -12.15 -10.05 -23.12
N PRO A 259 -12.98 -10.93 -23.72
CA PRO A 259 -13.71 -11.97 -22.98
C PRO A 259 -12.82 -12.98 -22.24
N PHE A 260 -11.54 -13.10 -22.59
CA PHE A 260 -10.61 -14.02 -21.93
C PHE A 260 -10.51 -13.79 -20.40
N ILE A 261 -10.66 -12.54 -19.95
CA ILE A 261 -10.55 -12.19 -18.54
C ILE A 261 -11.87 -12.22 -17.76
N TYR A 262 -12.96 -12.64 -18.40
CA TYR A 262 -14.22 -12.91 -17.72
C TYR A 262 -14.04 -14.04 -16.70
N GLY A 263 -14.45 -13.80 -15.45
CA GLY A 263 -14.28 -14.74 -14.34
C GLY A 263 -12.82 -14.95 -13.90
N ARG A 264 -11.89 -14.07 -14.31
CA ARG A 264 -10.47 -14.10 -13.89
C ARG A 264 -10.13 -13.04 -12.84
N GLY A 265 -11.05 -12.12 -12.55
CA GLY A 265 -10.87 -11.03 -11.60
C GLY A 265 -11.09 -11.44 -10.15
N LEU A 266 -10.81 -10.49 -9.25
CA LEU A 266 -11.04 -10.62 -7.81
C LEU A 266 -12.51 -10.74 -7.43
N ASP A 267 -13.44 -10.43 -8.33
CA ASP A 267 -14.87 -10.68 -8.16
C ASP A 267 -15.23 -12.18 -8.18
N ALA A 268 -14.39 -13.02 -8.79
CA ALA A 268 -14.72 -14.42 -9.07
C ALA A 268 -13.64 -15.42 -8.62
N ARG A 269 -12.35 -15.06 -8.71
CA ARG A 269 -11.25 -15.97 -8.39
C ARG A 269 -10.90 -15.96 -6.90
N PRO A 270 -10.42 -17.09 -6.35
CA PRO A 270 -9.78 -17.10 -5.05
C PRO A 270 -8.65 -16.07 -4.96
N GLY A 271 -8.43 -15.49 -3.79
CA GLY A 271 -7.33 -14.55 -3.58
C GLY A 271 -6.00 -15.28 -3.34
N ASN A 272 -4.98 -14.97 -4.13
CA ASN A 272 -3.59 -15.21 -3.77
C ASN A 272 -3.12 -14.08 -2.85
N MET A 273 -2.90 -14.42 -1.59
CA MET A 273 -2.67 -13.47 -0.52
C MET A 273 -1.22 -13.52 -0.06
N GLY A 274 -0.57 -12.37 -0.09
CA GLY A 274 0.69 -12.11 0.59
C GLY A 274 0.51 -10.94 1.55
N GLY A 275 1.38 -10.81 2.55
CA GLY A 275 1.29 -9.67 3.45
C GLY A 275 2.36 -9.60 4.51
N GLY A 276 2.33 -8.47 5.21
CA GLY A 276 3.10 -8.13 6.40
C GLY A 276 4.55 -7.71 6.15
N ALA A 277 4.94 -7.49 4.90
CA ALA A 277 6.19 -6.80 4.59
C ALA A 277 5.98 -5.28 4.59
N MET A 278 7.00 -4.56 5.03
CA MET A 278 7.18 -3.14 4.76
C MET A 278 7.82 -2.98 3.40
N GLU A 279 7.19 -2.20 2.52
CA GLU A 279 7.70 -1.86 1.20
C GLU A 279 8.30 -0.46 1.23
N ILE A 280 9.59 -0.37 0.91
CA ILE A 280 10.31 0.89 0.85
C ILE A 280 10.39 1.30 -0.62
N ASN A 281 9.57 2.29 -1.01
CA ASN A 281 9.48 2.74 -2.40
C ASN A 281 10.32 4.00 -2.65
N THR A 282 10.08 5.07 -1.90
CA THR A 282 10.71 6.37 -2.16
C THR A 282 11.17 7.00 -0.85
N VAL A 283 12.48 7.22 -0.73
CA VAL A 283 13.10 7.88 0.43
C VAL A 283 14.09 8.89 -0.12
N PRO A 284 13.99 10.19 0.22
CA PRO A 284 14.93 11.18 -0.29
C PRO A 284 16.34 10.91 0.27
N ARG A 285 17.37 11.35 -0.45
CA ARG A 285 18.75 11.34 0.03
C ARG A 285 19.50 12.59 -0.35
N PHE A 286 20.56 12.84 0.41
CA PHE A 286 21.63 13.75 0.03
C PHE A 286 22.91 12.96 -0.25
N ASP A 287 23.63 13.32 -1.31
CA ASP A 287 24.98 12.85 -1.59
C ASP A 287 25.96 14.02 -1.38
N GLY A 288 27.11 13.75 -0.74
CA GLY A 288 28.18 14.71 -0.50
C GLY A 288 29.55 14.06 -0.71
N VAL A 289 30.53 14.84 -1.17
CA VAL A 289 31.85 14.33 -1.57
C VAL A 289 32.92 14.86 -0.62
N ASP A 290 33.79 13.97 -0.12
CA ASP A 290 34.92 14.33 0.73
C ASP A 290 36.12 14.86 -0.09
N ALA A 291 37.19 15.27 0.60
CA ALA A 291 38.40 15.79 -0.05
C ALA A 291 39.13 14.76 -0.96
N ASN A 292 38.89 13.46 -0.76
CA ASN A 292 39.49 12.38 -1.53
C ASN A 292 38.61 11.94 -2.72
N GLY A 293 37.48 12.60 -2.95
CA GLY A 293 36.52 12.23 -3.99
C GLY A 293 35.59 11.07 -3.61
N THR A 294 35.57 10.66 -2.34
CA THR A 294 34.66 9.62 -1.85
C THR A 294 33.26 10.19 -1.67
N VAL A 295 32.26 9.52 -2.24
CA VAL A 295 30.85 9.88 -2.05
C VAL A 295 30.35 9.28 -0.75
N TYR A 296 29.77 10.13 0.08
CA TYR A 296 28.94 9.77 1.23
C TYR A 296 27.50 10.14 0.93
N SER A 297 26.57 9.51 1.63
CA SER A 297 25.16 9.83 1.50
C SER A 297 24.43 9.75 2.83
N LYS A 298 23.30 10.46 2.89
CA LYS A 298 22.44 10.61 4.05
C LYS A 298 20.99 10.41 3.64
N ILE A 299 20.23 9.63 4.40
CA ILE A 299 18.76 9.52 4.29
C ILE A 299 18.08 10.17 5.50
N PRO A 300 16.74 10.35 5.49
CA PRO A 300 15.98 10.66 6.68
C PRO A 300 16.24 9.71 7.84
N ARG A 301 16.00 10.19 9.06
CA ARG A 301 15.95 9.32 10.23
C ARG A 301 14.71 8.43 10.11
N LEU A 302 14.91 7.12 10.06
CA LEU A 302 13.82 6.14 10.17
C LEU A 302 13.91 5.48 11.53
N GLN A 303 12.84 5.58 12.31
CA GLN A 303 12.80 5.12 13.70
C GLN A 303 11.73 4.06 13.93
N PHE A 304 11.96 3.21 14.92
CA PHE A 304 11.10 2.09 15.28
C PHE A 304 10.83 2.08 16.79
N PRO A 305 9.67 1.58 17.23
CA PRO A 305 9.39 1.40 18.65
C PRO A 305 10.33 0.35 19.22
N VAL A 306 10.94 0.60 20.38
CA VAL A 306 11.89 -0.33 21.01
C VAL A 306 11.42 -0.65 22.43
N ASP A 307 11.24 -1.92 22.71
CA ASP A 307 10.92 -2.40 24.05
C ASP A 307 12.17 -2.45 24.97
N PRO A 308 12.02 -2.71 26.28
CA PRO A 308 13.15 -2.79 27.20
C PRO A 308 14.18 -3.88 26.87
N GLN A 309 13.83 -4.86 26.02
CA GLN A 309 14.72 -5.93 25.56
C GLN A 309 15.45 -5.56 24.27
N GLY A 310 15.22 -4.36 23.71
CA GLY A 310 15.85 -3.94 22.47
C GLY A 310 15.18 -4.52 21.22
N ARG A 311 13.86 -4.75 21.27
CA ARG A 311 13.10 -5.33 20.16
C ARG A 311 12.02 -4.38 19.64
N SER A 312 11.73 -4.46 18.34
CA SER A 312 10.56 -3.84 17.72
C SER A 312 9.58 -4.91 17.29
N LEU A 313 8.40 -4.97 17.92
CA LEU A 313 7.33 -5.90 17.54
C LEU A 313 6.51 -5.29 16.41
N LEU A 314 6.40 -5.96 15.26
CA LEU A 314 5.85 -5.33 14.05
C LEU A 314 4.61 -6.03 13.49
N VAL A 315 4.57 -7.37 13.48
CA VAL A 315 3.43 -8.13 12.95
C VAL A 315 3.13 -9.35 13.81
N GLN A 316 1.85 -9.63 14.05
CA GLN A 316 1.41 -10.83 14.72
C GLN A 316 0.10 -11.35 14.14
N ASP A 317 -0.24 -12.60 14.49
CA ASP A 317 -1.51 -13.25 14.17
C ASP A 317 -1.85 -13.22 12.68
N VAL A 318 -0.95 -13.71 11.83
CA VAL A 318 -1.21 -13.83 10.39
C VAL A 318 -2.16 -15.01 10.16
N VAL A 319 -3.38 -14.70 9.72
CA VAL A 319 -4.45 -15.68 9.53
C VAL A 319 -4.98 -15.62 8.11
N TYR A 320 -5.16 -16.78 7.51
CA TYR A 320 -5.86 -16.99 6.25
C TYR A 320 -7.24 -17.59 6.53
N TYR A 321 -8.25 -17.16 5.80
CA TYR A 321 -9.64 -17.51 6.06
C TYR A 321 -10.25 -18.26 4.89
N SER A 322 -10.98 -19.33 5.21
CA SER A 322 -11.90 -19.99 4.29
C SER A 322 -13.28 -19.35 4.33
N LYS A 323 -14.16 -19.76 3.39
CA LYS A 323 -15.54 -19.28 3.36
C LYS A 323 -16.30 -19.60 4.67
N ALA A 324 -15.94 -20.69 5.33
CA ALA A 324 -16.53 -21.10 6.60
C ALA A 324 -16.31 -20.08 7.74
N ALA A 325 -15.32 -19.18 7.62
CA ALA A 325 -15.04 -18.18 8.66
C ALA A 325 -16.18 -17.15 8.79
N LEU A 326 -16.83 -16.77 7.70
CA LEU A 326 -17.91 -15.76 7.73
C LEU A 326 -18.77 -15.76 6.46
N TYR A 327 -18.19 -16.00 5.29
CA TYR A 327 -18.88 -15.95 4.00
C TYR A 327 -20.14 -16.85 4.00
N ASP A 328 -20.03 -18.10 4.46
CA ASP A 328 -21.13 -19.07 4.38
C ASP A 328 -22.30 -18.69 5.30
N ALA A 329 -21.97 -18.24 6.51
CA ALA A 329 -22.96 -17.74 7.46
C ALA A 329 -23.62 -16.44 6.97
N PHE A 330 -22.84 -15.54 6.35
CA PHE A 330 -23.36 -14.32 5.74
C PHE A 330 -24.30 -14.63 4.57
N LYS A 331 -23.94 -15.57 3.69
CA LYS A 331 -24.78 -16.00 2.56
C LYS A 331 -26.09 -16.62 3.06
N THR A 332 -26.01 -17.52 4.04
CA THR A 332 -27.20 -18.11 4.68
C THR A 332 -28.14 -17.04 5.22
N TRP A 333 -27.61 -16.01 5.89
CA TRP A 333 -28.42 -14.90 6.37
C TRP A 333 -29.05 -14.09 5.23
N ARG A 334 -28.27 -13.74 4.20
CA ARG A 334 -28.77 -13.00 3.03
C ARG A 334 -29.90 -13.74 2.32
N ASP A 335 -29.85 -15.06 2.29
CA ASP A 335 -30.85 -15.92 1.64
C ASP A 335 -32.09 -16.18 2.52
N GLY A 336 -32.29 -15.40 3.58
CA GLY A 336 -33.46 -15.47 4.46
C GLY A 336 -33.29 -16.39 5.67
N GLY A 337 -32.08 -16.91 5.90
CA GLY A 337 -31.73 -17.66 7.11
C GLY A 337 -31.51 -16.77 8.34
N PRO A 338 -31.09 -17.35 9.47
CA PRO A 338 -30.83 -16.61 10.70
C PRO A 338 -29.67 -15.62 10.52
N ALA A 339 -29.74 -14.49 11.25
CA ALA A 339 -28.68 -13.49 11.26
C ALA A 339 -27.32 -14.09 11.65
N CYS A 340 -26.29 -13.84 10.84
CA CYS A 340 -24.92 -14.22 11.18
C CYS A 340 -24.39 -13.34 12.32
N SER A 341 -23.46 -13.86 13.12
CA SER A 341 -22.89 -13.12 14.27
C SER A 341 -21.96 -11.98 13.86
N GLY A 342 -21.51 -11.95 12.60
CA GLY A 342 -20.47 -11.06 12.09
C GLY A 342 -19.06 -11.35 12.63
N ARG A 343 -18.87 -12.41 13.43
CA ARG A 343 -17.58 -12.84 13.95
C ARG A 343 -16.96 -13.88 13.02
N PHE A 344 -15.64 -13.80 12.87
CA PHE A 344 -14.86 -14.83 12.17
C PHE A 344 -14.84 -16.11 13.01
N ASP A 345 -15.35 -17.21 12.46
CA ASP A 345 -15.30 -18.53 13.08
C ASP A 345 -13.89 -19.13 12.93
N GLU A 346 -13.31 -19.57 14.05
CA GLU A 346 -12.00 -20.22 14.09
C GLU A 346 -11.94 -21.50 13.26
N LYS A 347 -13.07 -22.17 12.99
CA LYS A 347 -13.13 -23.34 12.09
C LYS A 347 -12.71 -22.99 10.67
N GLY A 348 -12.96 -21.75 10.23
CA GLY A 348 -12.53 -21.25 8.93
C GLY A 348 -11.21 -20.50 8.97
N ALA A 349 -10.46 -20.57 10.08
CA ALA A 349 -9.20 -19.85 10.25
C ALA A 349 -8.00 -20.80 10.17
N TRP A 350 -7.02 -20.44 9.35
CA TRP A 350 -5.72 -21.10 9.30
C TRP A 350 -4.63 -20.13 9.72
N ARG A 351 -3.99 -20.42 10.84
CA ARG A 351 -2.94 -19.57 11.43
C ARG A 351 -1.60 -19.92 10.82
N SER A 352 -0.90 -18.90 10.31
CA SER A 352 0.40 -19.05 9.70
C SER A 352 1.52 -19.11 10.73
N SER A 353 2.51 -19.94 10.45
CA SER A 353 3.80 -19.90 11.15
C SER A 353 4.73 -18.95 10.40
N LEU A 354 5.40 -18.07 11.13
CA LEU A 354 6.30 -17.09 10.54
C LEU A 354 7.75 -17.62 10.57
N THR A 355 8.54 -17.24 9.57
CA THR A 355 10.00 -17.42 9.55
C THR A 355 10.69 -16.17 9.02
N ARG A 356 11.97 -15.99 9.38
CA ARG A 356 12.77 -14.84 8.90
C ARG A 356 12.89 -14.83 7.39
N ARG A 357 12.93 -13.62 6.82
CA ARG A 357 13.27 -13.38 5.41
C ARG A 357 14.44 -12.41 5.36
N ASP A 358 15.55 -12.80 4.75
CA ASP A 358 16.69 -11.89 4.64
C ASP A 358 16.27 -10.57 3.98
N THR A 359 16.58 -9.47 4.63
CA THR A 359 16.30 -8.13 4.13
C THR A 359 17.36 -7.72 3.11
N ARG A 360 16.95 -7.03 2.04
CA ARG A 360 17.85 -6.46 1.05
C ARG A 360 17.44 -5.03 0.78
N TYR A 361 18.45 -4.17 0.67
CA TYR A 361 18.27 -2.75 0.43
C TYR A 361 19.23 -2.27 -0.65
N ASP A 362 18.81 -1.26 -1.40
CA ASP A 362 19.66 -0.57 -2.36
C ASP A 362 19.45 0.94 -2.30
N GLN A 363 20.45 1.66 -2.83
CA GLN A 363 20.43 3.10 -3.01
C GLN A 363 20.84 3.42 -4.46
N ALA A 364 19.86 3.80 -5.28
CA ALA A 364 19.99 3.92 -6.74
C ALA A 364 20.59 2.67 -7.40
N GLY A 365 20.05 1.49 -7.06
CA GLY A 365 20.46 0.21 -7.63
C GLY A 365 21.78 -0.34 -7.07
N LYS A 366 22.45 0.37 -6.17
CA LYS A 366 23.67 -0.08 -5.50
C LYS A 366 23.31 -0.71 -4.16
N VAL A 367 23.77 -1.95 -3.92
CA VAL A 367 23.45 -2.70 -2.71
C VAL A 367 23.95 -1.98 -1.47
N ILE A 368 23.13 -1.92 -0.43
CA ILE A 368 23.54 -1.43 0.88
C ILE A 368 24.00 -2.62 1.74
N THR A 369 25.20 -2.51 2.33
CA THR A 369 25.81 -3.52 3.21
C THR A 369 26.07 -2.94 4.60
N GLY A 370 26.13 -3.78 5.63
CA GLY A 370 26.39 -3.36 7.00
C GLY A 370 25.15 -3.03 7.83
N VAL A 371 23.93 -3.20 7.29
CA VAL A 371 22.65 -3.04 8.02
C VAL A 371 22.48 -4.15 9.05
N GLU A 372 22.96 -5.37 8.72
CA GLU A 372 22.97 -6.55 9.58
C GLU A 372 23.78 -6.34 10.88
N ARG A 373 24.62 -5.30 10.94
CA ARG A 373 25.33 -4.88 12.16
C ARG A 373 24.48 -4.03 13.10
N VAL A 374 23.31 -3.57 12.66
CA VAL A 374 22.39 -2.72 13.46
C VAL A 374 21.22 -3.51 14.01
N PHE A 375 20.59 -4.37 13.21
CA PHE A 375 19.53 -5.25 13.67
C PHE A 375 19.49 -6.54 12.86
N ASP A 376 18.82 -7.55 13.41
CA ASP A 376 18.34 -8.72 12.67
C ASP A 376 16.80 -8.71 12.65
N ASN A 377 16.19 -9.45 11.71
CA ASN A 377 14.75 -9.70 11.76
C ASN A 377 14.47 -11.11 12.29
N GLU A 378 13.55 -11.19 13.25
CA GLU A 378 13.30 -12.44 13.97
C GLU A 378 11.81 -12.69 14.14
N VAL A 379 11.48 -13.97 14.32
CA VAL A 379 10.17 -14.40 14.80
C VAL A 379 10.36 -14.74 16.27
N LEU A 380 9.79 -13.89 17.11
CA LEU A 380 9.88 -13.91 18.56
C LEU A 380 8.85 -14.86 19.16
N ASP A 381 8.96 -15.08 20.47
CA ASP A 381 7.99 -15.88 21.23
C ASP A 381 6.55 -15.41 20.97
N GLY A 382 5.64 -16.38 20.83
CA GLY A 382 4.25 -16.11 20.47
C GLY A 382 4.00 -15.90 18.98
N GLY A 383 5.00 -16.09 18.11
CA GLY A 383 4.84 -15.97 16.65
C GLY A 383 4.78 -14.52 16.17
N VAL A 384 5.34 -13.58 16.95
CA VAL A 384 5.40 -12.16 16.62
C VAL A 384 6.65 -11.90 15.80
N TRP A 385 6.50 -11.37 14.59
CA TRP A 385 7.63 -10.94 13.79
C TRP A 385 8.05 -9.50 14.14
N GLY A 386 9.36 -9.28 14.20
CA GLY A 386 9.94 -8.01 14.58
C GLY A 386 11.41 -7.85 14.25
N LEU A 387 12.02 -6.79 14.78
CA LEU A 387 13.45 -6.49 14.67
C LEU A 387 14.12 -6.61 16.03
N VAL A 388 15.33 -7.18 16.07
CA VAL A 388 16.17 -7.27 17.27
C VAL A 388 17.39 -6.38 17.07
N TRP A 389 17.48 -5.31 17.86
CA TRP A 389 18.50 -4.28 17.73
C TRP A 389 19.78 -4.68 18.44
N ARG A 390 20.90 -4.63 17.72
CA ARG A 390 22.22 -4.97 18.24
C ARG A 390 22.78 -3.86 19.13
N GLU A 391 23.55 -4.27 20.13
CA GLU A 391 24.39 -3.36 20.91
C GLU A 391 25.57 -2.86 20.05
N ASN A 392 25.98 -1.62 20.27
CA ASN A 392 27.16 -1.02 19.63
C ASN A 392 27.16 -1.05 18.10
N GLY A 393 25.99 -1.13 17.46
CA GLY A 393 25.86 -0.98 16.02
C GLY A 393 26.22 0.44 15.55
N PRO A 394 26.46 0.65 14.24
CA PRO A 394 26.73 1.99 13.68
C PRO A 394 25.55 2.97 13.77
N SER A 395 24.42 2.57 14.34
CA SER A 395 23.26 3.42 14.63
C SER A 395 22.66 3.06 15.99
N PRO A 396 22.05 4.04 16.71
CA PRO A 396 21.37 3.75 17.97
C PRO A 396 20.25 2.72 17.80
N LYS A 397 19.91 2.00 18.87
CA LYS A 397 18.76 1.09 18.88
C LYS A 397 17.49 1.83 18.45
N GLY A 398 16.67 1.17 17.63
CA GLY A 398 15.45 1.73 17.08
C GLY A 398 15.67 2.68 15.91
N VAL A 399 16.89 2.81 15.38
CA VAL A 399 17.21 3.76 14.29
C VAL A 399 17.85 3.03 13.13
N PHE A 400 17.20 3.07 11.97
CA PHE A 400 17.78 2.54 10.74
C PHE A 400 19.05 3.33 10.36
N PRO A 401 20.09 2.69 9.80
CA PRO A 401 21.28 3.37 9.29
C PRO A 401 20.98 4.60 8.45
N ARG A 402 21.54 5.74 8.85
CA ARG A 402 21.28 7.02 8.17
C ARG A 402 22.36 7.40 7.15
N TYR A 403 23.59 6.93 7.34
CA TYR A 403 24.75 7.35 6.56
C TYR A 403 25.42 6.17 5.87
N PHE A 404 25.82 6.39 4.62
CA PHE A 404 26.46 5.36 3.81
C PHE A 404 27.66 5.94 3.06
N LYS A 405 28.75 5.17 3.01
CA LYS A 405 29.95 5.45 2.23
C LYS A 405 29.92 4.62 0.95
N ARG A 406 30.16 5.26 -0.20
CA ARG A 406 30.30 4.56 -1.48
C ARG A 406 31.63 3.81 -1.52
N VAL A 407 31.59 2.50 -1.73
CA VAL A 407 32.77 1.65 -1.93
C VAL A 407 32.54 0.79 -3.17
N GLY A 408 33.12 1.18 -4.29
CA GLY A 408 32.83 0.55 -5.58
C GLY A 408 31.33 0.60 -5.92
N GLU A 409 30.73 -0.57 -6.13
CA GLU A 409 29.31 -0.74 -6.45
C GLU A 409 28.39 -0.88 -5.22
N GLU A 410 28.92 -0.69 -4.01
CA GLU A 410 28.17 -0.82 -2.76
C GLU A 410 28.04 0.50 -1.99
N CYS A 411 27.00 0.58 -1.16
CA CYS A 411 26.82 1.57 -0.09
C CYS A 411 27.08 0.89 1.25
N VAL A 412 28.22 1.15 1.89
CA VAL A 412 28.54 0.58 3.20
C VAL A 412 27.99 1.49 4.29
N VAL A 413 27.23 0.94 5.23
CA VAL A 413 26.76 1.68 6.42
C VAL A 413 27.95 2.24 7.21
N VAL A 414 27.87 3.51 7.60
CA VAL A 414 28.83 4.18 8.47
C VAL A 414 28.10 4.95 9.57
N SER A 415 28.75 5.17 10.70
CA SER A 415 28.23 6.03 11.76
C SER A 415 28.36 7.51 11.38
N ALA A 416 27.63 8.39 12.07
CA ALA A 416 27.75 9.84 11.87
C ALA A 416 29.17 10.37 12.13
N ALA A 417 29.92 9.74 13.04
CA ALA A 417 31.29 10.12 13.37
C ALA A 417 32.30 9.82 12.25
N GLU A 418 31.97 8.88 11.35
CA GLU A 418 32.79 8.48 10.21
C GLU A 418 32.51 9.30 8.95
N VAL A 419 31.51 10.18 8.98
CA VAL A 419 31.17 11.08 7.87
C VAL A 419 32.04 12.35 7.98
N PRO A 420 32.92 12.62 6.99
CA PRO A 420 33.77 13.81 7.04
C PRO A 420 32.93 15.09 7.05
N LYS A 421 33.28 16.06 7.89
CA LYS A 421 32.52 17.32 8.05
C LYS A 421 32.45 18.10 6.74
N GLU A 422 33.51 18.04 5.95
CA GLU A 422 33.59 18.70 4.64
C GLU A 422 32.60 18.15 3.61
N THR A 423 31.97 16.99 3.84
CA THR A 423 30.88 16.50 2.96
C THR A 423 29.65 17.39 3.02
N GLY A 424 29.50 18.18 4.10
CA GLY A 424 28.33 19.02 4.36
C GLY A 424 27.07 18.25 4.76
N LEU A 425 27.13 16.91 4.87
CA LEU A 425 25.95 16.06 5.09
C LEU A 425 25.39 16.15 6.51
N LEU A 426 26.23 16.30 7.54
CA LEU A 426 25.80 16.22 8.93
C LEU A 426 24.70 17.23 9.27
N ASP A 427 24.81 18.43 8.70
CA ASP A 427 23.91 19.57 8.95
C ASP A 427 22.72 19.65 7.98
N GLN A 428 22.62 18.75 6.98
CA GLN A 428 21.51 18.78 6.03
C GLN A 428 20.18 18.35 6.66
N GLU A 429 19.12 19.11 6.38
CA GLU A 429 17.76 18.76 6.77
C GLU A 429 16.93 18.43 5.53
N PHE A 430 16.03 17.44 5.69
CA PHE A 430 15.11 17.09 4.61
C PHE A 430 13.92 18.04 4.62
N GLU A 431 13.48 18.40 3.42
CA GLU A 431 12.31 19.25 3.24
C GLU A 431 11.08 18.64 3.91
N LYS A 432 10.34 19.47 4.65
CA LYS A 432 9.07 19.08 5.25
C LYS A 432 7.99 19.00 4.17
N ALA A 433 7.13 17.98 4.25
CA ALA A 433 5.94 17.93 3.43
C ALA A 433 5.06 19.15 3.73
N THR A 434 4.59 19.81 2.68
CA THR A 434 3.60 20.88 2.78
C THR A 434 2.20 20.28 2.83
N LEU A 435 1.27 21.02 3.42
CA LEU A 435 -0.14 20.65 3.35
C LEU A 435 -0.63 20.75 1.91
N GLY A 436 -1.28 19.69 1.44
CA GLY A 436 -1.93 19.66 0.13
C GLY A 436 -3.23 20.45 0.10
N VAL A 437 -3.86 20.49 -1.08
CA VAL A 437 -5.16 21.14 -1.28
C VAL A 437 -6.29 20.30 -0.66
N PRO A 438 -7.41 20.90 -0.23
CA PRO A 438 -8.57 20.11 0.22
C PRO A 438 -9.15 19.23 -0.89
N TYR A 439 -9.61 18.04 -0.53
CA TYR A 439 -10.43 17.21 -1.40
C TYR A 439 -11.85 17.78 -1.47
N THR A 440 -12.45 17.76 -2.66
CA THR A 440 -13.81 18.28 -2.89
C THR A 440 -14.65 17.25 -3.64
N SER A 441 -15.81 16.89 -3.08
CA SER A 441 -16.77 16.06 -3.78
C SER A 441 -17.32 16.79 -5.02
N PRO A 442 -17.39 16.13 -6.19
CA PRO A 442 -17.92 16.74 -7.39
C PRO A 442 -19.44 16.92 -7.30
N GLN A 443 -19.99 17.72 -8.21
CA GLN A 443 -21.43 17.94 -8.35
C GLN A 443 -22.04 17.10 -9.48
N THR A 444 -21.42 15.95 -9.80
CA THR A 444 -21.90 15.04 -10.84
C THR A 444 -23.16 14.30 -10.38
N PRO A 445 -23.94 13.71 -11.32
CA PRO A 445 -25.17 13.00 -10.98
C PRO A 445 -24.97 11.87 -9.95
N ALA A 446 -23.86 11.12 -10.00
CA ALA A 446 -23.62 10.05 -9.04
C ALA A 446 -23.58 10.55 -7.58
N TRP A 447 -23.16 11.79 -7.35
CA TRP A 447 -23.04 12.38 -6.02
C TRP A 447 -24.29 13.15 -5.58
N THR A 448 -25.09 13.62 -6.55
CA THR A 448 -26.20 14.56 -6.28
C THR A 448 -27.57 13.95 -6.49
N LYS A 449 -27.69 12.78 -7.13
CA LYS A 449 -28.96 12.13 -7.45
C LYS A 449 -28.87 10.61 -7.18
N PRO A 450 -29.55 10.10 -6.14
CA PRO A 450 -30.52 10.80 -5.28
C PRO A 450 -29.89 11.74 -4.24
N GLY A 451 -28.57 11.64 -4.02
CA GLY A 451 -27.83 12.52 -3.11
C GLY A 451 -27.88 12.07 -1.65
N PRO A 452 -27.19 12.80 -0.76
CA PRO A 452 -27.17 12.49 0.66
C PRO A 452 -28.54 12.75 1.31
N THR A 453 -28.86 11.97 2.34
CA THR A 453 -30.10 12.09 3.12
C THR A 453 -29.93 12.87 4.42
N ARG A 454 -28.69 13.03 4.91
CA ARG A 454 -28.41 13.74 6.17
C ARG A 454 -27.07 14.46 6.13
N GLY A 455 -27.01 15.65 6.73
CA GLY A 455 -25.81 16.49 6.77
C GLY A 455 -26.05 17.83 6.04
N PRO A 456 -24.98 18.59 5.75
CA PRO A 456 -23.60 18.29 6.08
C PRO A 456 -23.29 18.34 7.58
N PHE A 457 -22.28 17.59 7.99
CA PHE A 457 -21.66 17.60 9.32
C PHE A 457 -20.18 17.95 9.19
N THR A 458 -19.54 18.29 10.30
CA THR A 458 -18.10 18.60 10.33
C THR A 458 -17.40 17.89 11.47
N VAL A 459 -16.16 17.46 11.25
CA VAL A 459 -15.27 16.90 12.28
C VAL A 459 -13.82 17.30 11.99
N ASP A 460 -13.05 17.58 13.05
CA ASP A 460 -11.60 17.78 12.98
C ASP A 460 -10.90 16.44 13.22
N LEU A 461 -9.96 16.08 12.35
CA LEU A 461 -9.21 14.83 12.40
C LEU A 461 -7.86 15.00 13.11
N ALA A 462 -7.27 13.88 13.55
CA ALA A 462 -5.98 13.88 14.25
C ALA A 462 -4.80 14.39 13.39
N ASP A 463 -4.96 14.42 12.08
CA ASP A 463 -3.99 14.99 11.14
C ASP A 463 -4.10 16.51 10.96
N GLY A 464 -4.98 17.16 11.72
CA GLY A 464 -5.23 18.61 11.67
C GLY A 464 -6.15 19.05 10.54
N SER A 465 -6.64 18.14 9.70
CA SER A 465 -7.62 18.45 8.67
C SER A 465 -9.04 18.52 9.23
N ARG A 466 -9.92 19.27 8.55
CA ARG A 466 -11.36 19.31 8.80
C ARG A 466 -12.11 18.62 7.68
N VAL A 467 -12.94 17.65 8.01
CA VAL A 467 -13.83 16.96 7.06
C VAL A 467 -15.23 17.53 7.16
N THR A 468 -15.82 17.88 6.01
CA THR A 468 -17.26 18.09 5.86
C THR A 468 -17.87 16.86 5.19
N TYR A 469 -18.85 16.21 5.81
CA TYR A 469 -19.40 14.95 5.31
C TYR A 469 -20.93 14.89 5.42
N SER A 470 -21.54 14.05 4.60
CA SER A 470 -22.98 13.78 4.58
C SER A 470 -23.23 12.28 4.46
N TRP A 471 -24.36 11.80 4.98
CA TRP A 471 -24.75 10.39 4.94
C TRP A 471 -25.72 10.12 3.80
N TYR A 472 -25.45 9.08 3.03
CA TYR A 472 -26.34 8.53 2.01
C TYR A 472 -27.13 7.35 2.59
N ARG A 473 -28.27 7.01 2.02
CA ARG A 473 -28.75 5.63 2.15
C ARG A 473 -27.70 4.72 1.53
N PHE A 474 -27.59 3.48 2.03
CA PHE A 474 -26.53 2.57 1.61
C PHE A 474 -26.45 2.42 0.08
N ILE A 475 -27.57 2.13 -0.59
CA ILE A 475 -27.64 1.96 -2.06
C ILE A 475 -27.56 3.27 -2.85
N ASP A 476 -27.70 4.41 -2.18
CA ASP A 476 -27.67 5.75 -2.78
C ASP A 476 -26.25 6.32 -2.82
N GLN A 477 -25.26 5.60 -2.26
CA GLN A 477 -23.86 6.00 -2.33
C GLN A 477 -23.43 6.21 -3.79
N PRO A 478 -22.51 7.17 -4.04
CA PRO A 478 -22.05 7.47 -5.40
C PRO A 478 -21.52 6.26 -6.16
N SER A 479 -20.87 5.33 -5.47
CA SER A 479 -20.31 4.12 -6.07
C SER A 479 -21.33 3.19 -6.72
N PHE A 480 -22.59 3.18 -6.25
CA PHE A 480 -23.65 2.37 -6.87
C PHE A 480 -24.33 3.04 -8.06
N GLN A 481 -24.22 4.36 -8.22
CA GLN A 481 -24.98 5.09 -9.25
C GLN A 481 -24.46 4.86 -10.68
N GLN A 482 -23.26 4.29 -10.81
CA GLN A 482 -22.66 3.96 -12.11
C GLN A 482 -23.22 2.67 -12.73
N TYR A 483 -23.98 1.87 -11.97
CA TYR A 483 -24.46 0.56 -12.42
C TYR A 483 -25.96 0.60 -12.72
N ASP A 484 -26.33 0.02 -13.86
CA ASP A 484 -27.72 -0.16 -14.28
C ASP A 484 -28.36 -1.38 -13.58
N TRP A 485 -28.44 -1.31 -12.26
CA TRP A 485 -29.05 -2.38 -11.46
C TRP A 485 -30.58 -2.27 -11.49
N SER A 486 -31.24 -3.43 -11.63
CA SER A 486 -32.68 -3.52 -11.48
C SER A 486 -33.11 -3.08 -10.08
N GLN A 487 -34.35 -2.61 -9.95
CA GLN A 487 -34.92 -2.25 -8.65
C GLN A 487 -34.79 -3.40 -7.64
N ALA A 488 -35.08 -4.64 -8.07
CA ALA A 488 -34.97 -5.82 -7.22
C ALA A 488 -33.55 -6.16 -6.76
N LYS A 489 -32.49 -5.75 -7.49
CA LYS A 489 -31.09 -5.91 -7.03
C LYS A 489 -30.68 -4.80 -6.05
N ARG A 490 -31.34 -3.64 -6.12
CA ARG A 490 -31.08 -2.47 -5.27
C ARG A 490 -31.77 -2.57 -3.91
N GLU A 491 -32.96 -3.16 -3.87
CA GLU A 491 -33.70 -3.52 -2.65
C GLU A 491 -33.05 -4.70 -1.93
#